data_AF-A0A318ERW5-F1
#
_entry.id   AF-A0A318ERW5-F1
#
_cell.length_a   1.000
_cell.length_b   1.000
_cell.length_c   1.000
_cell.angle_alpha   90.00
_cell.angle_beta   90.00
_cell.angle_gamma   90.00
#
_symmetry.space_group_name_H-M   'P 1'
#
loop_
_entity.id
_entity.type
_entity.pdbx_description
1 polymer ?
#
loop_
_entity_poly.entity_id
_entity_poly.type
_entity_poly.pdbx_seq_one_letter_code
_entity_poly.pdbx_strand_id
1 'polypeptide(L)'
;MANNSTNVTPNTGGGEKELVRRLGLMSALVLGIGTTVGSGIFTSVGGVAGIAGTPMLTILAFLIGGLIMIPQNLCYTELMTAYPEDGLFIVYFREAGWNFLSFFGGWSCFWATDPVGIGIMALTVGNYLAYFTGWNTGTVRAVSIVLIIIFTLLHMIKMDAGAKFQNIITSVKIVPFILLVIVGLIHYGMSIEITN
;
A
#
# COMPACT_ATOMS: atom_id res chain seq x y z
N MET A 1 14.21 -44.29 8.81
CA MET A 1 15.31 -44.55 9.77
C MET A 1 16.27 -43.40 9.61
N ALA A 2 16.59 -42.50 10.56
CA ALA A 2 16.51 -42.40 12.02
C ALA A 2 16.12 -40.94 12.39
N ASN A 3 15.19 -40.66 13.30
CA ASN A 3 15.42 -40.38 14.74
C ASN A 3 16.57 -39.39 15.02
N ASN A 4 16.25 -38.15 15.42
CA ASN A 4 16.84 -37.60 16.66
C ASN A 4 15.92 -36.56 17.32
N SER A 5 15.33 -36.99 18.42
CA SER A 5 14.73 -36.18 19.47
C SER A 5 15.76 -35.26 20.13
N THR A 6 15.64 -33.94 19.94
CA THR A 6 16.25 -32.96 20.87
C THR A 6 15.17 -32.40 21.77
N ASN A 7 15.18 -32.90 23.00
CA ASN A 7 14.48 -32.37 24.16
C ASN A 7 14.66 -30.84 24.24
N VAL A 8 13.57 -30.10 24.10
CA VAL A 8 13.51 -28.70 24.49
C VAL A 8 13.17 -28.66 25.97
N THR A 9 14.18 -28.42 26.82
CA THR A 9 13.97 -28.02 28.21
C THR A 9 13.20 -26.70 28.26
N PRO A 10 12.24 -26.51 29.19
CA PRO A 10 11.51 -25.25 29.30
C PRO A 10 12.43 -24.21 29.93
N ASN A 11 13.09 -23.38 29.09
CA ASN A 11 13.78 -22.21 29.60
C ASN A 11 12.75 -21.20 30.11
N THR A 12 12.80 -20.95 31.41
CA THR A 12 11.97 -19.99 32.12
C THR A 12 12.70 -18.65 32.10
N GLY A 13 12.32 -17.75 31.20
CA GLY A 13 12.85 -16.38 31.17
C GLY A 13 12.46 -15.64 29.89
N GLY A 14 11.54 -14.67 30.01
CA GLY A 14 11.29 -13.60 29.02
C GLY A 14 11.13 -14.05 27.57
N GLY A 15 10.03 -14.73 27.24
CA GLY A 15 9.77 -15.18 25.88
C GLY A 15 9.59 -14.01 24.90
N GLU A 16 10.63 -13.69 24.14
CA GLU A 16 10.47 -13.08 22.82
C GLU A 16 9.63 -14.04 21.99
N LYS A 17 8.41 -13.61 21.64
CA LYS A 17 7.55 -14.37 20.73
C LYS A 17 8.19 -14.30 19.35
N GLU A 18 8.98 -15.31 19.01
CA GLU A 18 9.53 -15.47 17.67
C GLU A 18 8.37 -15.49 16.66
N LEU A 19 8.37 -14.55 15.71
CA LEU A 19 7.31 -14.46 14.73
C LEU A 19 7.35 -15.68 13.82
N VAL A 20 6.31 -16.52 13.91
CA VAL A 20 6.18 -17.68 13.02
C VAL A 20 6.03 -17.18 11.59
N ARG A 21 6.97 -17.53 10.72
CA ARG A 21 6.95 -17.19 9.29
C ARG A 21 5.78 -17.89 8.59
N ARG A 22 4.64 -17.21 8.50
CA ARG A 22 3.39 -17.74 7.92
C ARG A 22 3.25 -17.51 6.41
N LEU A 23 4.07 -16.64 5.81
CA LEU A 23 4.00 -16.29 4.38
C LEU A 23 5.18 -16.87 3.60
N GLY A 24 4.86 -17.59 2.52
CA GLY A 24 5.85 -18.03 1.52
C GLY A 24 6.28 -16.89 0.59
N LEU A 25 7.41 -17.07 -0.11
CA LEU A 25 7.99 -16.08 -1.04
C LEU A 25 7.00 -15.58 -2.10
N MET A 26 6.31 -16.50 -2.78
CA MET A 26 5.34 -16.13 -3.81
C MET A 26 4.16 -15.35 -3.25
N SER A 27 3.67 -15.72 -2.05
CA SER A 27 2.61 -15.00 -1.37
C SER A 27 3.05 -13.59 -0.95
N ALA A 28 4.30 -13.44 -0.48
CA ALA A 28 4.87 -12.14 -0.14
C ALA A 28 5.05 -11.24 -1.36
N LEU A 29 5.51 -11.79 -2.50
CA LEU A 29 5.63 -11.05 -3.76
C LEU A 29 4.28 -10.58 -4.29
N VAL A 30 3.29 -11.48 -4.36
CA VAL A 30 1.93 -11.14 -4.80
C VAL A 30 1.31 -10.08 -3.88
N LEU A 31 1.50 -10.21 -2.57
CA LEU A 31 1.02 -9.23 -1.60
C LEU A 31 1.71 -7.87 -1.80
N GLY A 32 3.03 -7.84 -1.97
CA GLY A 32 3.78 -6.60 -2.20
C GLY A 32 3.39 -5.89 -3.50
N ILE A 33 3.19 -6.63 -4.59
CA ILE A 33 2.66 -6.07 -5.84
C ILE A 33 1.25 -5.53 -5.61
N GLY A 34 0.42 -6.29 -4.89
CA GLY A 34 -0.97 -5.95 -4.62
C GLY A 34 -1.18 -4.73 -3.73
N THR A 35 -0.28 -4.49 -2.78
CA THR A 35 -0.30 -3.28 -1.94
C THR A 35 0.25 -2.07 -2.69
N THR A 36 1.22 -2.25 -3.59
CA THR A 36 1.80 -1.19 -4.41
C THR A 36 0.84 -0.74 -5.52
N VAL A 37 0.22 -1.68 -6.23
CA VAL A 37 -0.76 -1.43 -7.29
C VAL A 37 -2.14 -1.17 -6.66
N GLY A 38 -2.33 0.06 -6.18
CA GLY A 38 -3.49 0.47 -5.40
C GLY A 38 -4.44 1.44 -6.11
N SER A 39 -5.31 2.07 -5.30
CA SER A 39 -6.25 3.11 -5.72
C SER A 39 -5.56 4.39 -6.21
N GLY A 40 -4.29 4.60 -5.87
CA GLY A 40 -3.54 5.81 -6.20
C GLY A 40 -3.48 6.12 -7.69
N ILE A 41 -3.47 5.11 -8.56
CA ILE A 41 -3.49 5.34 -10.01
C ILE A 41 -4.84 5.89 -10.49
N PHE A 42 -5.96 5.45 -9.91
CA PHE A 42 -7.29 5.95 -10.28
C PHE A 42 -7.53 7.39 -9.84
N THR A 43 -6.93 7.79 -8.72
CA THR A 43 -7.05 9.17 -8.21
C THR A 43 -6.00 10.11 -8.79
N SER A 44 -4.76 9.64 -8.93
CA SER A 44 -3.62 10.51 -9.26
C SER A 44 -3.43 10.69 -10.75
N VAL A 45 -3.76 9.70 -11.61
CA VAL A 45 -3.56 9.86 -13.07
C VAL A 45 -4.35 11.02 -13.62
N GLY A 46 -5.61 11.19 -13.20
CA GLY A 46 -6.44 12.32 -13.64
C GLY A 46 -5.85 13.67 -13.23
N GLY A 47 -5.37 13.77 -11.99
CA GLY A 47 -4.71 14.99 -11.49
C GLY A 47 -3.41 15.30 -12.22
N VAL A 48 -2.56 14.30 -12.42
CA VAL A 48 -1.29 14.45 -13.16
C VAL A 48 -1.55 14.82 -14.62
N ALA A 49 -2.51 14.17 -15.28
CA ALA A 49 -2.87 14.48 -16.67
C ALA A 49 -3.42 15.91 -16.81
N GLY A 50 -4.26 16.35 -15.87
CA GLY A 50 -4.78 17.72 -15.84
C GLY A 50 -3.71 18.78 -15.68
N ILE A 51 -2.66 18.52 -14.89
CA ILE A 51 -1.55 19.45 -14.67
C ILE A 51 -0.52 19.38 -15.81
N ALA A 52 -0.21 18.19 -16.31
CA ALA A 52 0.77 17.96 -17.37
C ALA A 52 0.29 18.51 -18.73
N GLY A 53 -1.02 18.59 -18.95
CA GLY A 53 -1.65 19.20 -20.12
C GLY A 53 -1.51 18.40 -21.42
N THR A 54 -0.53 17.49 -21.53
CA THR A 54 -0.35 16.61 -22.70
C THR A 54 -0.18 15.15 -22.28
N PRO A 55 -0.67 14.18 -23.09
CA PRO A 55 -0.52 12.76 -22.79
C PRO A 55 0.95 12.32 -22.69
N MET A 56 1.80 12.84 -23.56
CA MET A 56 3.23 12.49 -23.57
C MET A 56 3.92 12.92 -22.27
N LEU A 57 3.63 14.12 -21.78
CA LEU A 57 4.23 14.64 -20.55
C LEU A 57 3.70 13.91 -19.31
N THR A 58 2.45 13.45 -19.36
CA THR A 58 1.87 12.57 -18.33
C THR A 58 2.63 11.25 -18.27
N ILE A 59 2.85 10.59 -19.42
CA ILE A 59 3.59 9.31 -19.48
C ILE A 59 5.03 9.50 -18.99
N LEU A 60 5.71 10.57 -19.42
CA LEU A 60 7.06 10.88 -18.97
C LEU A 60 7.15 11.09 -17.46
N ALA A 61 6.18 11.79 -16.86
CA ALA A 61 6.13 11.99 -15.41
C ALA A 61 6.07 10.66 -14.65
N PHE A 62 5.23 9.72 -15.10
CA PHE A 62 5.15 8.38 -14.52
C PHE A 62 6.44 7.56 -14.74
N LEU A 63 7.06 7.67 -15.92
CA LEU A 63 8.30 6.96 -16.23
C LEU A 63 9.46 7.45 -15.37
N ILE A 64 9.60 8.77 -15.20
CA ILE A 64 10.60 9.37 -14.32
C ILE A 64 10.35 8.97 -12.86
N GLY A 65 9.10 9.04 -12.39
CA GLY A 65 8.74 8.61 -11.04
C GLY A 65 9.07 7.13 -10.79
N GLY A 66 8.77 6.25 -11.75
CA GLY A 66 9.14 4.84 -11.69
C GLY A 66 10.64 4.62 -11.65
N LEU A 67 11.41 5.37 -12.45
CA LEU A 67 12.86 5.27 -12.50
C LEU A 67 13.52 5.70 -11.18
N ILE A 68 13.00 6.75 -10.54
CA ILE A 68 13.47 7.22 -9.21
C ILE A 68 13.16 6.18 -8.13
N MET A 69 12.07 5.42 -8.26
CA MET A 69 11.65 4.43 -7.27
C MET A 69 12.58 3.20 -7.21
N ILE A 70 13.22 2.83 -8.33
CA ILE A 70 14.12 1.67 -8.42
C ILE A 70 15.28 1.76 -7.42
N PRO A 71 16.14 2.79 -7.44
CA PRO A 71 17.26 2.88 -6.50
C PRO A 71 16.78 3.01 -5.05
N GLN A 72 15.67 3.73 -4.80
CA GLN A 72 15.09 3.84 -3.47
C GLN A 72 14.74 2.45 -2.90
N ASN A 73 14.07 1.61 -3.68
CA ASN A 73 13.66 0.28 -3.24
C ASN A 73 14.84 -0.69 -3.10
N LEU A 74 15.90 -0.50 -3.90
CA LEU A 74 17.12 -1.29 -3.80
C LEU A 74 17.83 -1.02 -2.48
N CYS A 75 18.02 0.26 -2.13
CA CYS A 75 18.57 0.66 -0.83
C CYS A 75 17.73 0.10 0.33
N TYR A 76 16.40 0.22 0.26
CA TYR A 76 15.54 -0.34 1.32
C TYR A 76 15.64 -1.86 1.44
N THR A 77 15.77 -2.57 0.31
CA THR A 77 15.94 -4.02 0.32
C THR A 77 17.26 -4.41 0.99
N GLU A 78 18.36 -3.73 0.67
CA GLU A 78 19.66 -3.98 1.31
C GLU A 78 19.57 -3.79 2.83
N LEU A 79 18.99 -2.68 3.30
CA LEU A 79 18.80 -2.44 4.73
C LEU A 79 17.90 -3.47 5.41
N MET A 80 16.78 -3.85 4.78
CA MET A 80 15.86 -4.88 5.31
C MET A 80 16.52 -6.27 5.39
N THR A 81 17.42 -6.59 4.47
CA THR A 81 18.16 -7.86 4.52
C THR A 81 19.34 -7.83 5.50
N ALA A 82 19.96 -6.67 5.71
CA ALA A 82 21.08 -6.51 6.64
C ALA A 82 20.64 -6.55 8.11
N TYR A 83 19.47 -5.99 8.43
CA TYR A 83 18.91 -5.96 9.78
C TYR A 83 17.50 -6.57 9.79
N PRO A 84 17.37 -7.91 9.86
CA PRO A 84 16.10 -8.62 9.84
C PRO A 84 15.38 -8.57 11.22
N GLU A 85 15.36 -7.41 11.85
CA GLU A 85 14.63 -7.16 13.09
C GLU A 85 13.28 -6.48 12.81
N ASP A 86 12.26 -6.86 13.57
CA ASP A 86 10.94 -6.23 13.49
C ASP A 86 10.97 -4.85 14.16
N GLY A 87 11.20 -3.80 13.36
CA GLY A 87 11.16 -2.43 13.89
C GLY A 87 11.18 -1.31 12.86
N LEU A 88 10.98 -1.62 11.57
CA LEU A 88 11.00 -0.63 10.49
C LEU A 88 12.33 0.17 10.50
N PHE A 89 12.37 1.41 10.00
CA PHE A 89 13.59 2.23 9.97
C PHE A 89 14.14 2.61 11.35
N ILE A 90 13.40 2.36 12.44
CA ILE A 90 13.83 2.62 13.82
C ILE A 90 15.08 1.80 14.13
N VAL A 91 15.14 0.55 13.65
CA VAL A 91 16.29 -0.36 13.82
C VAL A 91 17.53 0.23 13.16
N TYR A 92 17.41 0.75 11.94
CA TYR A 92 18.57 1.27 11.20
C TYR A 92 19.21 2.48 11.88
N PHE A 93 18.39 3.40 12.39
CA PHE A 93 18.89 4.56 13.13
C PHE A 93 19.41 4.21 14.52
N ARG A 94 18.88 3.15 15.13
CA ARG A 94 19.37 2.63 16.42
C ARG A 94 20.77 2.03 16.24
N GLU A 95 20.98 1.22 15.21
CA GLU A 95 22.28 0.57 14.97
C GLU A 95 23.33 1.56 14.45
N ALA A 96 22.90 2.67 13.84
CA ALA A 96 23.77 3.81 13.57
C ALA A 96 24.19 4.61 14.84
N GLY A 97 23.71 4.22 16.03
CA GLY A 97 24.02 4.85 17.31
C GLY A 97 23.19 6.09 17.65
N TRP A 98 22.14 6.38 16.87
CA TRP A 98 21.35 7.60 16.99
C TRP A 98 19.98 7.33 17.62
N ASN A 99 19.98 6.91 18.89
CA ASN A 99 18.76 6.53 19.64
C ASN A 99 17.69 7.63 19.68
N PHE A 100 18.10 8.90 19.80
CA PHE A 100 17.16 10.03 19.76
C PHE A 100 16.47 10.14 18.39
N LEU A 101 17.24 10.06 17.30
CA LEU A 101 16.69 10.15 15.95
C LEU A 101 15.86 8.93 15.57
N SER A 102 16.22 7.76 16.10
CA SER A 102 15.45 6.53 15.98
C SER A 102 14.05 6.67 16.61
N PHE A 103 13.96 7.24 17.82
CA PHE A 103 12.67 7.52 18.47
C PHE A 103 11.83 8.54 17.70
N PHE A 104 12.41 9.69 17.34
CA PHE A 104 11.69 10.73 16.59
C PHE A 104 11.31 10.29 15.18
N GLY A 105 12.16 9.50 14.52
CA GLY A 105 11.89 8.92 13.20
C GLY A 105 10.72 7.94 13.28
N GLY A 106 10.69 7.08 14.30
CA GLY A 106 9.56 6.19 14.59
C GLY A 106 8.24 6.95 14.72
N TRP A 107 8.23 7.98 15.57
CA TRP A 107 7.05 8.81 15.79
C TRP A 107 6.62 9.56 14.52
N SER A 108 7.58 10.14 13.80
CA SER A 108 7.30 10.92 12.59
C SER A 108 6.67 10.06 11.50
N CYS A 109 7.21 8.85 11.29
CA CYS A 109 6.61 7.95 10.32
C CYS A 109 5.24 7.46 10.77
N PHE A 110 5.06 7.10 12.05
CA PHE A 110 3.75 6.69 12.55
C PHE A 110 2.67 7.72 12.21
N TRP A 111 2.97 9.02 12.36
CA TRP A 111 2.02 10.08 11.99
C TRP A 111 1.95 10.33 10.49
N ALA A 112 3.04 10.18 9.75
CA ALA A 112 3.12 10.58 8.35
C ALA A 112 2.65 9.52 7.35
N THR A 113 2.65 8.23 7.70
CA THR A 113 2.35 7.14 6.77
C THR A 113 0.92 6.66 6.90
N ASP A 114 0.68 5.67 7.76
CA ASP A 114 -0.54 4.87 7.73
C ASP A 114 -1.81 5.67 8.10
N PRO A 115 -1.82 6.51 9.15
CA PRO A 115 -3.01 7.30 9.50
C PRO A 115 -3.39 8.29 8.40
N VAL A 116 -2.40 8.92 7.76
CA VAL A 116 -2.62 9.86 6.65
C VAL A 116 -3.20 9.11 5.45
N GLY A 117 -2.62 7.95 5.09
CA GLY A 117 -3.13 7.11 4.02
C GLY A 117 -4.58 6.69 4.24
N ILE A 118 -4.92 6.18 5.43
CA ILE A 118 -6.28 5.78 5.78
C ILE A 118 -7.25 6.98 5.69
N GLY A 119 -6.82 8.15 6.18
CA GLY A 119 -7.61 9.38 6.11
C GLY A 119 -7.90 9.83 4.67
N ILE A 120 -6.89 9.83 3.81
CA ILE A 120 -7.04 10.17 2.39
C ILE A 120 -8.00 9.18 1.70
N MET A 121 -7.83 7.88 1.91
CA MET A 121 -8.70 6.87 1.29
C MET A 121 -10.16 6.99 1.74
N ALA A 122 -10.41 7.22 3.03
CA ALA A 122 -11.76 7.42 3.54
C ALA A 122 -12.41 8.68 2.95
N LEU A 123 -11.65 9.78 2.87
CA LEU A 123 -12.10 11.00 2.22
C LEU A 123 -12.38 10.80 0.73
N THR A 124 -11.56 10.01 0.02
CA THR A 124 -11.81 9.67 -1.38
C THR A 124 -13.16 8.97 -1.54
N VAL A 125 -13.48 7.99 -0.69
CA VAL A 125 -14.80 7.32 -0.70
C VAL A 125 -15.92 8.32 -0.41
N GLY A 126 -15.74 9.17 0.59
CA GLY A 126 -16.73 10.21 0.93
C GLY A 126 -16.97 11.21 -0.22
N ASN A 127 -15.92 11.62 -0.93
CA ASN A 127 -16.01 12.50 -2.09
C ASN A 127 -16.69 11.82 -3.29
N TYR A 128 -16.40 10.54 -3.52
CA TYR A 128 -17.10 9.77 -4.56
C TYR A 128 -18.59 9.63 -4.26
N LEU A 129 -18.98 9.42 -2.99
CA LEU A 129 -20.39 9.42 -2.60
C LEU A 129 -21.04 10.79 -2.80
N ALA A 130 -20.34 11.87 -2.41
CA ALA A 130 -20.82 13.23 -2.57
C ALA A 130 -21.07 13.63 -4.03
N TYR A 131 -20.32 13.06 -4.98
CA TYR A 131 -20.56 13.26 -6.40
C TYR A 131 -21.99 12.85 -6.83
N PHE A 132 -22.55 11.81 -6.21
CA PHE A 132 -23.91 11.33 -6.50
C PHE A 132 -24.99 11.97 -5.61
N THR A 133 -24.64 12.37 -4.38
CA THR A 133 -25.61 12.83 -3.38
C THR A 133 -25.63 14.34 -3.16
N GLY A 134 -24.65 15.09 -3.70
CA GLY A 134 -24.51 16.52 -3.50
C GLY A 134 -24.14 16.93 -2.07
N TRP A 135 -23.52 16.03 -1.29
CA TRP A 135 -23.19 16.30 0.11
C TRP A 135 -22.18 17.44 0.28
N ASN A 136 -22.37 18.22 1.34
CA ASN A 136 -21.43 19.26 1.73
C ASN A 136 -20.15 18.66 2.33
N THR A 137 -19.09 19.48 2.41
CA THR A 137 -17.78 19.07 2.95
C THR A 137 -17.85 18.55 4.39
N GLY A 138 -18.77 19.06 5.21
CA GLY A 138 -18.97 18.63 6.59
C GLY A 138 -19.50 17.19 6.67
N THR A 139 -20.52 16.88 5.87
CA THR A 139 -21.11 15.54 5.77
C THR A 139 -20.11 14.52 5.21
N VAL A 140 -19.33 14.90 4.19
CA VAL A 140 -18.26 14.05 3.65
C VAL A 140 -17.25 13.66 4.73
N ARG A 141 -16.81 14.62 5.55
CA ARG A 141 -15.89 14.36 6.66
C ARG A 141 -16.51 13.45 7.71
N ALA A 142 -17.76 13.70 8.10
CA ALA A 142 -18.46 12.87 9.09
C ALA A 142 -18.59 11.41 8.62
N VAL A 143 -19.01 11.19 7.37
CA VAL A 143 -19.11 9.85 6.78
C VAL A 143 -17.74 9.17 6.71
N SER A 144 -16.70 9.90 6.33
CA SER A 144 -15.33 9.38 6.27
C SER A 144 -14.83 8.91 7.65
N ILE A 145 -15.09 9.69 8.71
CA ILE A 145 -14.74 9.32 10.09
C ILE A 145 -15.49 8.06 10.53
N VAL A 146 -16.80 8.01 10.28
CA VAL A 146 -17.63 6.83 10.61
C VAL A 146 -17.12 5.58 9.88
N LEU A 147 -16.75 5.73 8.60
CA LEU A 147 -16.20 4.64 7.80
C LEU A 147 -14.88 4.11 8.39
N ILE A 148 -13.95 5.00 8.79
CA ILE A 148 -12.70 4.60 9.46
C ILE A 148 -12.99 3.80 10.73
N ILE A 149 -13.91 4.27 11.57
CA ILE A 149 -14.26 3.60 12.84
C ILE A 149 -14.82 2.20 12.56
N ILE A 150 -15.75 2.07 11.61
CA ILE A 150 -16.35 0.78 11.24
C ILE A 150 -15.27 -0.19 10.74
N PHE A 151 -14.42 0.23 9.81
CA PHE A 151 -13.37 -0.64 9.27
C PHE A 151 -12.32 -1.02 10.31
N THR A 152 -12.00 -0.11 11.24
CA THR A 152 -11.12 -0.40 12.38
C THR A 152 -11.73 -1.48 13.28
N LEU A 153 -13.00 -1.31 13.67
CA LEU A 153 -13.70 -2.29 14.51
C LEU A 153 -13.80 -3.66 13.83
N LEU A 154 -14.09 -3.70 12.53
CA LEU A 154 -14.12 -4.95 11.75
C LEU A 154 -12.76 -5.65 11.74
N HIS A 155 -11.67 -4.90 11.55
CA HIS A 155 -10.31 -5.45 11.57
C HIS A 155 -9.93 -6.01 12.94
N MET A 156 -10.35 -5.37 14.03
CA MET A 156 -10.10 -5.87 15.39
C MET A 156 -10.80 -7.20 15.70
N ILE A 157 -11.96 -7.47 15.10
CA ILE A 157 -12.76 -8.67 15.39
C ILE A 157 -12.29 -9.90 14.60
N LYS A 158 -11.78 -9.72 13.36
CA LYS A 158 -11.31 -10.85 12.52
C LYS A 158 -10.07 -10.48 11.69
N MET A 159 -8.89 -10.67 12.27
CA MET A 159 -7.60 -10.39 11.63
C MET A 159 -7.37 -11.23 10.34
N ASP A 160 -7.76 -12.52 10.34
CA ASP A 160 -7.60 -13.41 9.17
C ASP A 160 -8.56 -13.08 8.02
N ALA A 161 -9.65 -12.36 8.29
CA ALA A 161 -10.60 -11.94 7.27
C ALA A 161 -10.05 -10.75 6.46
N GLY A 162 -9.31 -9.83 7.10
CA GLY A 162 -8.71 -8.66 6.45
C GLY A 162 -7.71 -9.05 5.36
N ALA A 163 -6.80 -9.98 5.66
CA ALA A 163 -5.81 -10.45 4.68
C ALA A 163 -6.46 -11.17 3.48
N LYS A 164 -7.48 -12.01 3.72
CA LYS A 164 -8.23 -12.69 2.64
C LYS A 164 -9.03 -11.70 1.79
N PHE A 165 -9.66 -10.72 2.44
CA PHE A 165 -10.43 -9.67 1.76
C PHE A 165 -9.53 -8.78 0.89
N GLN A 166 -8.36 -8.40 1.40
CA GLN A 166 -7.35 -7.65 0.65
C GLN A 166 -6.89 -8.43 -0.59
N ASN A 167 -6.56 -9.72 -0.46
CA ASN A 167 -6.13 -10.54 -1.59
C ASN A 167 -7.21 -10.62 -2.69
N ILE A 168 -8.48 -10.81 -2.31
CA ILE A 168 -9.60 -10.83 -3.27
C ILE A 168 -9.74 -9.48 -3.97
N ILE A 169 -9.69 -8.38 -3.23
CA ILE A 169 -9.78 -7.03 -3.79
C ILE A 169 -8.64 -6.77 -4.77
N THR A 170 -7.42 -7.15 -4.44
CA THR A 170 -6.26 -7.00 -5.34
C THR A 170 -6.48 -7.75 -6.65
N SER A 171 -6.99 -8.98 -6.62
CA SER A 171 -7.29 -9.74 -7.85
C SER A 171 -8.36 -9.06 -8.70
N VAL A 172 -9.42 -8.54 -8.08
CA VAL A 172 -10.52 -7.84 -8.78
C VAL A 172 -10.06 -6.50 -9.35
N LYS A 173 -9.15 -5.78 -8.66
CA LYS A 173 -8.64 -4.46 -9.07
C LYS A 173 -7.90 -4.48 -10.41
N ILE A 174 -7.40 -5.62 -10.87
CA ILE A 174 -6.73 -5.77 -12.17
C ILE A 174 -7.73 -5.61 -13.33
N VAL A 175 -8.99 -5.99 -13.13
CA VAL A 175 -10.03 -6.00 -14.18
C VAL A 175 -10.30 -4.59 -14.75
N PRO A 176 -10.51 -3.54 -13.94
CA PRO A 176 -10.65 -2.17 -14.44
C PRO A 176 -9.47 -1.70 -15.31
N PHE A 177 -8.23 -2.09 -15.00
CA PHE A 177 -7.07 -1.71 -15.83
C PHE A 177 -7.14 -2.31 -17.21
N ILE A 178 -7.41 -3.63 -17.29
CA ILE A 178 -7.52 -4.34 -18.57
C ILE A 178 -8.63 -3.71 -19.40
N LEU A 179 -9.78 -3.44 -18.77
CA LEU A 179 -10.93 -2.82 -19.42
C LEU A 179 -10.58 -1.42 -19.94
N LEU A 180 -9.92 -0.59 -19.13
CA LEU A 180 -9.49 0.76 -19.51
C LEU A 180 -8.51 0.74 -20.69
N VAL A 181 -7.55 -0.19 -20.70
CA VAL A 181 -6.62 -0.38 -21.83
C VAL A 181 -7.38 -0.76 -23.10
N ILE A 182 -8.32 -1.71 -23.02
CA ILE A 182 -9.11 -2.15 -24.18
C ILE A 182 -9.95 -1.00 -24.73
N VAL A 183 -10.69 -0.28 -23.88
CA VAL A 183 -11.51 0.87 -24.29
C VAL A 183 -10.66 1.98 -24.89
N GLY A 184 -9.50 2.27 -24.29
CA GLY A 184 -8.56 3.26 -24.81
C GLY A 184 -8.05 2.90 -26.21
N LEU A 185 -7.70 1.63 -26.44
CA LEU A 185 -7.24 1.15 -27.74
C LEU A 185 -8.35 1.19 -28.79
N ILE A 186 -9.59 0.82 -28.44
CA ILE A 186 -10.74 0.88 -29.36
C ILE A 186 -11.02 2.34 -29.75
N HIS A 187 -11.03 3.27 -28.80
CA HIS A 187 -11.29 4.67 -29.06
C HIS A 187 -10.18 5.32 -29.90
N TYR A 188 -8.91 4.97 -29.63
CA TYR A 188 -7.77 5.43 -30.43
C TYR A 188 -7.81 4.87 -31.86
N GLY A 189 -8.12 3.58 -32.02
CA GLY A 189 -8.30 2.95 -33.33
C GLY A 189 -9.42 3.60 -34.14
N MET A 190 -10.54 3.92 -33.49
CA MET A 190 -11.68 4.59 -34.11
C MET A 190 -11.39 6.05 -34.51
N SER A 191 -10.59 6.79 -33.73
CA SER A 191 -10.17 8.15 -34.09
C SER A 191 -9.24 8.20 -35.31
N ILE A 192 -8.40 7.18 -35.52
CA ILE A 192 -7.53 7.07 -36.71
C ILE A 192 -8.35 6.79 -37.97
N GLU A 193 -9.43 6.02 -37.85
CA GLU A 193 -10.31 5.65 -38.96
C GLU A 193 -11.19 6.82 -39.42
N ILE A 194 -11.55 7.76 -38.54
CA ILE A 194 -12.33 8.96 -38.87
C ILE A 194 -11.47 10.08 -39.47
N THR A 195 -10.14 10.04 -39.28
CA THR A 195 -9.21 11.08 -39.77
C THR A 195 -8.57 10.74 -41.13
N ASN A 196 -8.79 9.52 -41.66
CA ASN A 196 -8.45 9.12 -43.04
C ASN A 196 -9.69 9.15 -43.94
#